data_AF-G0VAI9-F1
#
_entry.id   AF-G0VAI9-F1
#
_cell.length_a   1.000
_cell.length_b   1.000
_cell.length_c   1.000
_cell.angle_alpha   90.00
_cell.angle_beta   90.00
_cell.angle_gamma   90.00
#
_symmetry.space_group_name_H-M   'P 1'
#
loop_
_entity.id
_entity.type
_entity.pdbx_description
1 polymer ?
#
loop_
_entity_poly.entity_id
_entity_poly.type
_entity_poly.pdbx_seq_one_letter_code
_entity_poly.pdbx_strand_id
1 'polypeptide(L)'
;MNQHNTVVAPLLFSTVQPRLYRGSYPREINIPFLKTLNLQYIVSLTPEPLSTDPIMARFCEESGIEMVHVLCQDEKKVKKKEKNSVKVKRKKKPVPIEYTVVEQCVKFLIDKKHYPCYIHCSNGELITSLVVACLRKFSYWSTVSILNEFLVYNSSINIHERNFIEHFNSEIEIDNMKLIDKVPWISAQYTYENKKNSGTEAKDDASSSRINSGIPNGLPKLKFHSL
;
A
#
# COMPACT_ATOMS: atom_id res chain seq x y z
N MET A 1 30.67 -17.63 24.71
CA MET A 1 30.00 -16.33 24.95
C MET A 1 28.62 -16.45 24.34
N ASN A 2 27.57 -16.47 25.16
CA ASN A 2 26.19 -16.50 24.67
C ASN A 2 25.90 -15.15 24.02
N GLN A 3 26.04 -15.07 22.69
CA GLN A 3 25.56 -13.92 21.94
C GLN A 3 24.04 -13.85 22.16
N HIS A 4 23.59 -12.87 22.94
CA HIS A 4 22.19 -12.49 22.91
C HIS A 4 21.84 -12.18 21.45
N ASN A 5 20.97 -12.98 20.86
CA ASN A 5 20.52 -12.83 19.49
C ASN A 5 19.57 -11.62 19.44
N THR A 6 20.15 -10.42 19.52
CA THR A 6 19.40 -9.16 19.60
C THR A 6 18.63 -8.99 18.30
N VAL A 7 17.31 -9.10 18.39
CA VAL A 7 16.40 -8.81 17.28
C VAL A 7 16.05 -7.33 17.28
N VAL A 8 16.38 -6.64 16.20
CA VAL A 8 16.11 -5.20 16.04
C VAL A 8 15.13 -5.00 14.90
N ALA A 9 13.93 -4.52 15.22
CA ALA A 9 12.95 -4.18 14.19
C ALA A 9 13.42 -2.99 13.34
N PRO A 10 13.02 -2.90 12.06
CA PRO A 10 13.17 -1.66 11.29
C PRO A 10 12.57 -0.46 12.03
N LEU A 11 13.08 0.74 11.77
CA LEU A 11 12.53 1.94 12.37
C LEU A 11 11.06 2.11 11.95
N LEU A 12 10.24 2.64 12.87
CA LEU A 12 8.79 2.81 12.65
C LEU A 12 8.06 1.51 12.28
N PHE A 13 8.61 0.35 12.67
CA PHE A 13 7.94 -0.93 12.52
C PHE A 13 6.59 -0.94 13.23
N SER A 14 5.55 -1.42 12.55
CA SER A 14 4.25 -1.66 13.15
C SER A 14 3.41 -2.63 12.32
N THR A 15 2.37 -3.18 12.93
CA THR A 15 1.36 -3.98 12.26
C THR A 15 0.24 -3.06 11.77
N VAL A 16 0.01 -3.01 10.45
CA VAL A 16 -1.10 -2.24 9.84
C VAL A 16 -2.39 -3.05 9.90
N GLN A 17 -2.30 -4.34 9.57
CA GLN A 17 -3.35 -5.36 9.66
C GLN A 17 -2.69 -6.69 10.01
N PRO A 18 -3.43 -7.71 10.46
CA PRO A 18 -2.85 -9.04 10.66
C PRO A 18 -2.08 -9.49 9.42
N ARG A 19 -0.78 -9.80 9.61
CA ARG A 19 0.17 -10.20 8.56
C ARG A 19 0.55 -9.10 7.55
N LEU A 20 0.04 -7.88 7.69
CA LEU A 20 0.48 -6.67 6.97
C LEU A 20 1.33 -5.80 7.89
N TYR A 21 2.61 -5.70 7.59
CA TYR A 21 3.56 -4.94 8.39
C TYR A 21 4.06 -3.72 7.62
N ARG A 22 4.48 -2.69 8.35
CA ARG A 22 5.14 -1.50 7.80
C ARG A 22 6.44 -1.22 8.53
N GLY A 23 7.31 -0.40 7.93
CA GLY A 23 8.46 0.21 8.60
C GLY A 23 9.40 0.95 7.64
N SER A 24 10.62 1.23 8.08
CA SER A 24 11.68 1.84 7.28
C SER A 24 12.33 0.86 6.29
N TYR A 25 13.21 1.38 5.43
CA TYR A 25 14.06 0.52 4.61
C TYR A 25 14.79 -0.51 5.49
N PRO A 26 14.65 -1.81 5.21
CA PRO A 26 15.28 -2.86 6.02
C PRO A 26 16.79 -2.83 5.82
N ARG A 27 17.53 -3.06 6.90
CA ARG A 27 19.01 -3.16 6.87
C ARG A 27 19.43 -4.51 7.45
N GLU A 28 20.71 -4.84 7.29
CA GLU A 28 21.29 -6.10 7.78
C GLU A 28 20.95 -6.40 9.25
N ILE A 29 21.05 -5.39 10.14
CA ILE A 29 20.70 -5.51 11.56
C ILE A 29 19.23 -5.93 11.81
N ASN A 30 18.35 -5.71 10.83
CA ASN A 30 16.94 -6.06 10.92
C ASN A 30 16.62 -7.48 10.47
N ILE A 31 17.53 -8.16 9.75
CA ILE A 31 17.29 -9.50 9.21
C ILE A 31 16.81 -10.49 10.29
N PRO A 32 17.45 -10.60 11.47
CA PRO A 32 16.99 -11.53 12.50
C PRO A 32 15.53 -11.28 12.92
N PHE A 33 15.11 -10.01 13.00
CA PHE A 33 13.74 -9.66 13.30
C PHE A 33 12.79 -10.00 12.14
N LEU A 34 13.15 -9.65 10.89
CA LEU A 34 12.32 -9.91 9.71
C LEU A 34 12.08 -11.41 9.49
N LYS A 35 13.05 -12.26 9.82
CA LYS A 35 12.89 -13.73 9.80
C LYS A 35 11.76 -14.19 10.73
N THR A 36 11.51 -13.50 11.84
CA THR A 36 10.42 -13.88 12.77
C THR A 36 9.02 -13.64 12.20
N LEU A 37 8.90 -12.78 11.18
CA LEU A 37 7.62 -12.44 10.55
C LEU A 37 7.20 -13.45 9.48
N ASN A 38 8.09 -14.36 9.07
CA ASN A 38 7.87 -15.34 7.99
C ASN A 38 7.27 -14.69 6.75
N LEU A 39 7.86 -13.58 6.30
CA LEU A 39 7.38 -12.81 5.17
C LEU A 39 7.39 -13.66 3.90
N GLN A 40 6.36 -13.47 3.07
CA GLN A 40 6.34 -13.95 1.70
C GLN A 40 6.70 -12.80 0.74
N TYR A 41 6.41 -11.55 1.12
CA TYR A 41 6.64 -10.38 0.26
C TYR A 41 7.27 -9.21 1.02
N ILE A 42 8.14 -8.47 0.33
CA ILE A 42 8.56 -7.12 0.73
C ILE A 42 8.18 -6.14 -0.39
N VAL A 43 7.40 -5.12 -0.05
CA VAL A 43 6.92 -4.07 -0.96
C VAL A 43 7.74 -2.79 -0.74
N SER A 44 8.56 -2.42 -1.72
CA SER A 44 9.46 -1.27 -1.67
C SER A 44 8.89 -0.08 -2.44
N LEU A 45 8.64 1.01 -1.71
CA LEU A 45 8.17 2.31 -2.19
C LEU A 45 9.35 3.30 -2.29
N THR A 46 10.35 2.96 -3.11
CA THR A 46 11.65 3.63 -3.19
C THR A 46 12.02 3.98 -4.63
N PRO A 47 13.00 4.87 -4.87
CA PRO A 47 13.49 5.14 -6.22
C PRO A 47 14.10 3.90 -6.89
N GLU A 48 14.95 3.19 -6.15
CA GLU A 48 15.59 1.96 -6.61
C GLU A 48 14.95 0.74 -5.93
N PRO A 49 14.89 -0.42 -6.59
CA PRO A 49 14.34 -1.64 -6.01
C PRO A 49 15.25 -2.19 -4.89
N LEU A 50 14.68 -2.97 -3.97
CA LEU A 50 15.42 -3.61 -2.87
C LEU A 50 16.52 -4.54 -3.37
N SER A 51 16.36 -5.12 -4.55
CA SER A 51 17.35 -5.98 -5.21
C SER A 51 18.68 -5.29 -5.53
N THR A 52 18.74 -3.95 -5.47
CA THR A 52 19.99 -3.19 -5.61
C THR A 52 20.88 -3.25 -4.38
N ASP A 53 20.34 -3.60 -3.21
CA ASP A 53 21.11 -3.92 -2.00
C ASP A 53 21.45 -5.42 -2.02
N PRO A 54 22.72 -5.81 -2.20
CA PRO A 54 23.10 -7.22 -2.30
C PRO A 54 22.81 -8.03 -1.04
N ILE A 55 22.85 -7.40 0.14
CA ILE A 55 22.60 -8.08 1.41
C ILE A 55 21.10 -8.39 1.53
N MET A 56 20.24 -7.42 1.21
CA MET A 56 18.79 -7.61 1.23
C MET A 56 18.34 -8.56 0.12
N ALA A 57 18.92 -8.47 -1.08
CA ALA A 57 18.64 -9.37 -2.18
C ALA A 57 18.92 -10.83 -1.80
N ARG A 58 20.10 -11.10 -1.23
CA ARG A 58 20.49 -12.42 -0.74
C ARG A 58 19.58 -12.91 0.38
N PHE A 59 19.25 -12.06 1.34
CA PHE A 59 18.31 -12.42 2.41
C PHE A 59 16.94 -12.84 1.87
N CYS A 60 16.42 -12.10 0.88
CA CYS A 60 15.13 -12.41 0.26
C CYS A 60 15.19 -13.74 -0.49
N GLU A 61 16.24 -13.98 -1.28
CA GLU A 61 16.46 -15.24 -2.00
C GLU A 61 16.53 -16.44 -1.05
N GLU A 62 17.37 -16.37 0.00
CA GLU A 62 17.53 -17.45 0.98
C GLU A 62 16.24 -17.74 1.77
N SER A 63 15.37 -16.73 1.93
CA SER A 63 14.12 -16.85 2.70
C SER A 63 12.89 -17.11 1.82
N GLY A 64 13.05 -17.15 0.49
CA GLY A 64 11.92 -17.27 -0.46
C GLY A 64 10.97 -16.08 -0.44
N ILE A 65 11.48 -14.88 -0.13
CA ILE A 65 10.71 -13.63 -0.11
C ILE A 65 10.72 -13.01 -1.49
N GLU A 66 9.55 -12.71 -2.03
CA GLU A 66 9.41 -11.98 -3.29
C GLU A 66 9.48 -10.46 -3.05
N MET A 67 10.37 -9.80 -3.79
CA MET A 67 10.57 -8.36 -3.72
C MET A 67 9.69 -7.65 -4.75
N VAL A 68 8.72 -6.87 -4.28
CA VAL A 68 7.82 -6.07 -5.11
C VAL A 68 8.28 -4.62 -5.07
N HIS A 69 8.57 -4.02 -6.22
CA HIS A 69 8.98 -2.63 -6.32
C HIS A 69 7.88 -1.78 -6.95
N VAL A 70 7.49 -0.72 -6.24
CA VAL A 70 6.60 0.32 -6.76
C VAL A 70 7.38 1.63 -6.78
N LEU A 71 7.65 2.15 -7.97
CA LEU A 71 8.44 3.36 -8.14
C LEU A 71 7.66 4.59 -7.65
N CYS A 72 8.12 5.20 -6.56
CA CYS A 72 7.44 6.35 -5.95
C CYS A 72 8.09 7.70 -6.26
N GLN A 73 9.38 7.74 -6.60
CA GLN A 73 10.10 8.97 -6.94
C GLN A 73 11.23 8.71 -7.90
N ASP A 74 11.38 9.61 -8.87
CA ASP A 74 12.45 9.57 -9.85
C ASP A 74 13.61 10.46 -9.35
N GLU A 75 14.71 9.88 -8.86
CA GLU A 75 15.84 10.63 -8.27
C GLU A 75 16.36 11.73 -9.20
N LYS A 76 16.29 11.49 -10.52
CA LYS A 76 16.70 12.44 -11.56
C LYS A 76 15.89 13.72 -11.54
N LYS A 77 14.60 13.67 -11.17
CA LYS A 77 13.73 14.84 -11.04
C LYS A 77 13.95 15.57 -9.72
N VAL A 78 14.27 14.85 -8.63
CA VAL A 78 14.54 15.43 -7.31
C VAL A 78 15.89 16.17 -7.30
N LYS A 79 16.98 15.55 -7.76
CA LYS A 79 18.31 16.19 -7.82
C LYS A 79 18.34 17.44 -8.72
N LYS A 80 17.52 17.47 -9.78
CA LYS A 80 17.38 18.63 -10.68
C LYS A 80 16.54 19.75 -10.05
N LYS A 81 15.52 19.42 -9.24
CA LYS A 81 14.77 20.40 -8.45
C LYS A 81 15.59 20.95 -7.28
N GLU A 82 16.30 20.11 -6.53
CA GLU A 82 17.09 20.54 -5.36
C GLU A 82 18.27 21.45 -5.71
N LYS A 83 18.94 21.22 -6.85
CA LYS A 83 19.98 22.14 -7.35
C LYS A 83 19.44 23.52 -7.75
N ASN A 84 18.13 23.64 -8.05
CA ASN A 84 17.49 24.88 -8.49
C ASN A 84 16.50 25.47 -7.46
N SER A 85 16.32 24.87 -6.28
CA SER A 85 15.29 25.29 -5.32
C SER A 85 15.88 25.88 -4.03
N VAL A 86 15.47 27.12 -3.70
CA VAL A 86 15.60 27.73 -2.37
C VAL A 86 15.08 26.74 -1.31
N LYS A 87 15.70 26.66 -0.12
CA LYS A 87 15.25 25.79 1.00
C LYS A 87 13.75 25.98 1.30
N VAL A 88 12.90 25.18 0.66
CA VAL A 88 11.45 25.24 0.85
C VAL A 88 11.11 24.59 2.18
N LYS A 89 10.49 25.35 3.08
CA LYS A 89 9.97 24.83 4.36
C LYS A 89 9.02 23.65 4.07
N ARG A 90 9.11 22.56 4.85
CA ARG A 90 8.29 21.33 4.70
C ARG A 90 6.80 21.63 4.47
N LYS A 91 6.26 22.67 5.12
CA LYS A 91 4.87 23.13 5.00
C LYS A 91 4.40 23.46 3.57
N LYS A 92 5.32 23.70 2.62
CA LYS A 92 5.03 24.06 1.22
C LYS A 92 5.47 22.99 0.20
N LYS A 93 5.95 21.83 0.67
CA LYS A 93 6.41 20.78 -0.25
C LYS A 93 5.19 20.05 -0.83
N PRO A 94 5.15 19.79 -2.15
CA PRO A 94 4.11 18.97 -2.75
C PRO A 94 4.22 17.52 -2.28
N VAL A 95 3.14 16.76 -2.49
CA VAL A 95 3.09 15.34 -2.15
C VAL A 95 4.12 14.56 -3.00
N PRO A 96 4.86 13.62 -2.41
CA PRO A 96 5.95 12.91 -3.08
C PRO A 96 5.51 11.82 -4.06
N ILE A 97 4.21 11.50 -4.17
CA ILE A 97 3.67 10.38 -4.94
C ILE A 97 2.38 10.77 -5.65
N GLU A 98 2.05 10.04 -6.72
CA GLU A 98 0.78 10.14 -7.46
C GLU A 98 -0.23 9.08 -6.98
N TYR A 99 -1.50 9.21 -7.38
CA TYR A 99 -2.54 8.21 -7.05
C TYR A 99 -2.23 6.82 -7.62
N THR A 100 -1.62 6.76 -8.80
CA THR A 100 -1.25 5.50 -9.47
C THR A 100 -0.35 4.61 -8.62
N VAL A 101 0.54 5.21 -7.81
CA VAL A 101 1.39 4.50 -6.85
C VAL A 101 0.54 3.82 -5.79
N VAL A 102 -0.42 4.55 -5.23
CA VAL A 102 -1.36 4.04 -4.22
C VAL A 102 -2.21 2.92 -4.83
N GLU A 103 -2.70 3.12 -6.06
CA GLU A 103 -3.52 2.14 -6.77
C GLU A 103 -2.78 0.82 -6.98
N GLN A 104 -1.51 0.87 -7.43
CA GLN A 104 -0.67 -0.32 -7.58
C GLN A 104 -0.49 -1.06 -6.24
N CYS A 105 -0.24 -0.31 -5.15
CA CYS A 105 -0.14 -0.91 -3.82
C CYS A 105 -1.45 -1.55 -3.39
N VAL A 106 -2.59 -0.90 -3.62
CA VAL A 106 -3.91 -1.44 -3.27
C VAL A 106 -4.20 -2.71 -4.07
N LYS A 107 -3.97 -2.72 -5.39
CA LYS A 107 -4.13 -3.91 -6.25
C LYS A 107 -3.34 -5.10 -5.72
N PHE A 108 -2.14 -4.86 -5.21
CA PHE A 108 -1.32 -5.90 -4.59
C PHE A 108 -1.86 -6.33 -3.21
N LEU A 109 -2.13 -5.37 -2.31
CA LEU A 109 -2.49 -5.65 -0.92
C LEU A 109 -3.91 -6.17 -0.72
N ILE A 110 -4.78 -6.11 -1.73
CA ILE A 110 -6.15 -6.64 -1.58
C ILE A 110 -6.22 -8.17 -1.67
N ASP A 111 -5.19 -8.86 -2.19
CA ASP A 111 -5.16 -10.32 -2.32
C ASP A 111 -4.55 -10.97 -1.06
N LYS A 112 -5.32 -11.85 -0.41
CA LYS A 112 -4.90 -12.59 0.79
C LYS A 112 -3.69 -13.51 0.55
N LYS A 113 -3.39 -13.85 -0.71
CA LYS A 113 -2.21 -14.65 -1.10
C LYS A 113 -0.92 -13.86 -0.99
N HIS A 114 -0.98 -12.53 -0.94
CA HIS A 114 0.19 -11.67 -0.80
C HIS A 114 0.60 -11.42 0.66
N TYR A 115 0.39 -12.40 1.54
CA TYR A 115 0.58 -12.28 2.98
C TYR A 115 1.31 -13.49 3.59
N PRO A 116 2.28 -13.27 4.52
CA PRO A 116 2.58 -12.00 5.19
C PRO A 116 3.46 -11.09 4.36
N CYS A 117 3.26 -9.78 4.48
CA CYS A 117 4.03 -8.81 3.72
C CYS A 117 4.47 -7.60 4.55
N TYR A 118 5.60 -7.03 4.16
CA TYR A 118 6.21 -5.86 4.77
C TYR A 118 6.33 -4.74 3.75
N ILE A 119 5.66 -3.61 3.98
CA ILE A 119 5.73 -2.43 3.11
C ILE A 119 6.65 -1.36 3.71
N HIS A 120 7.51 -0.77 2.90
CA HIS A 120 8.41 0.29 3.34
C HIS A 120 8.67 1.33 2.26
N CYS A 121 9.12 2.50 2.70
CA CYS A 121 9.82 3.48 1.86
C CYS A 121 11.25 3.66 2.42
N SER A 122 11.95 4.75 2.07
CA SER A 122 13.33 4.96 2.55
C SER A 122 13.43 5.07 4.08
N ASN A 123 12.52 5.79 4.74
CA ASN A 123 12.53 5.98 6.20
C ASN A 123 11.26 5.47 6.91
N GLY A 124 10.26 4.95 6.18
CA GLY A 124 9.03 4.42 6.76
C GLY A 124 8.02 5.47 7.20
N GLU A 125 8.28 6.75 6.94
CA GLU A 125 7.40 7.87 7.29
C GLU A 125 6.41 8.18 6.15
N LEU A 126 6.67 9.25 5.38
CA LEU A 126 5.68 9.94 4.56
C LEU A 126 5.02 9.05 3.48
N ILE A 127 5.80 8.46 2.58
CA ILE A 127 5.27 7.71 1.44
C ILE A 127 4.46 6.50 1.91
N THR A 128 5.04 5.70 2.82
CA THR A 128 4.34 4.54 3.41
C THR A 128 3.07 4.97 4.13
N SER A 129 3.11 6.10 4.86
CA SER A 129 1.94 6.61 5.58
C SER A 129 0.85 7.13 4.66
N LEU A 130 1.18 7.74 3.52
CA LEU A 130 0.21 8.17 2.51
C LEU A 130 -0.50 6.95 1.90
N VAL A 131 0.26 5.92 1.53
CA VAL A 131 -0.32 4.67 1.02
C VAL A 131 -1.22 4.00 2.05
N VAL A 132 -0.76 3.88 3.30
CA VAL A 132 -1.58 3.29 4.39
C VAL A 132 -2.83 4.15 4.64
N ALA A 133 -2.72 5.47 4.67
CA ALA A 133 -3.87 6.36 4.88
C ALA A 133 -4.94 6.20 3.78
N CYS A 134 -4.51 6.12 2.51
CA CYS A 134 -5.43 5.85 1.41
C CYS A 134 -6.00 4.42 1.46
N LEU A 135 -5.20 3.43 1.89
CA LEU A 135 -5.66 2.06 2.10
C LEU A 135 -6.79 2.00 3.15
N ARG A 136 -6.69 2.76 4.24
CA ARG A 136 -7.76 2.87 5.26
C ARG A 136 -9.08 3.40 4.71
N LYS A 137 -9.07 4.19 3.64
CA LYS A 137 -10.32 4.65 2.99
C LYS A 137 -11.09 3.50 2.36
N PHE A 138 -10.40 2.48 1.85
CA PHE A 138 -11.02 1.23 1.38
C PHE A 138 -11.56 0.35 2.54
N SER A 139 -11.14 0.63 3.78
CA SER A 139 -11.73 0.03 4.99
C SER A 139 -12.83 0.90 5.61
N TYR A 140 -13.25 1.99 4.94
CA TYR A 140 -14.23 2.96 5.43
C TYR A 140 -13.92 3.56 6.81
N TRP A 141 -12.64 3.75 7.11
CA TRP A 141 -12.24 4.51 8.29
C TRP A 141 -12.64 5.98 8.14
N SER A 142 -12.98 6.61 9.26
CA SER A 142 -13.23 8.06 9.28
C SER A 142 -11.94 8.83 8.98
N THR A 143 -12.04 9.98 8.31
CA THR A 143 -10.89 10.85 8.04
C THR A 143 -10.13 11.20 9.32
N VAL A 144 -10.81 11.39 10.45
CA VAL A 144 -10.18 11.69 11.75
C VAL A 144 -9.30 10.52 12.20
N SER A 145 -9.80 9.30 12.14
CA SER A 145 -9.02 8.09 12.51
C SER A 145 -7.81 7.90 11.59
N ILE A 146 -7.98 8.14 10.29
CA ILE A 146 -6.90 8.05 9.29
C ILE A 146 -5.80 9.07 9.59
N LEU A 147 -6.17 10.32 9.84
CA LEU A 147 -5.21 11.38 10.14
C LEU A 147 -4.50 11.16 11.48
N ASN A 148 -5.20 10.62 12.49
CA ASN A 148 -4.58 10.25 13.76
C ASN A 148 -3.52 9.14 13.56
N GLU A 149 -3.82 8.09 12.80
CA GLU A 149 -2.83 7.05 12.47
C GLU A 149 -1.65 7.65 11.69
N PHE A 150 -1.92 8.53 10.72
CA PHE A 150 -0.87 9.17 9.93
C PHE A 150 0.11 9.97 10.82
N LEU A 151 -0.40 10.68 11.83
CA LEU A 151 0.40 11.51 12.74
C LEU A 151 1.21 10.69 13.77
N VAL A 152 0.90 9.41 13.99
CA VAL A 152 1.76 8.51 14.77
C VAL A 152 3.12 8.34 14.09
N TYR A 153 3.15 8.29 12.75
CA TYR A 153 4.37 8.05 11.97
C TYR A 153 4.96 9.31 11.36
N ASN A 154 4.25 10.43 11.38
CA ASN A 154 4.70 11.71 10.83
C ASN A 154 4.49 12.79 11.89
N SER A 155 5.56 13.48 12.30
CA SER A 155 5.47 14.53 13.33
C SER A 155 4.59 15.72 12.93
N SER A 156 4.24 15.86 11.64
CA SER A 156 3.31 16.87 11.14
C SER A 156 2.72 16.45 9.80
N ILE A 157 1.54 16.99 9.50
CA ILE A 157 0.90 16.91 8.19
C ILE A 157 0.75 18.32 7.61
N ASN A 158 1.12 18.50 6.35
CA ASN A 158 0.93 19.75 5.62
C ASN A 158 -0.39 19.74 4.82
N ILE A 159 -0.80 20.89 4.29
CA ILE A 159 -2.08 21.03 3.58
C ILE A 159 -2.16 20.16 2.31
N HIS A 160 -1.06 19.97 1.59
CA HIS A 160 -1.03 19.14 0.38
C HIS A 160 -1.17 17.65 0.73
N GLU A 161 -0.50 17.19 1.78
CA GLU A 161 -0.62 15.81 2.29
C GLU A 161 -2.04 15.54 2.79
N ARG A 162 -2.62 16.48 3.56
CA ARG A 162 -4.01 16.38 4.04
C ARG A 162 -5.00 16.34 2.88
N ASN A 163 -4.86 17.24 1.92
CA ASN A 163 -5.72 17.30 0.74
C ASN A 163 -5.60 16.02 -0.09
N PHE A 164 -4.40 15.47 -0.26
CA PHE A 164 -4.21 14.21 -0.98
C PHE A 164 -4.97 13.06 -0.33
N ILE A 165 -4.89 12.91 0.99
CA ILE A 165 -5.63 11.87 1.72
C ILE A 165 -7.14 12.09 1.61
N GLU A 166 -7.61 13.31 1.88
CA GLU A 166 -9.05 13.62 1.89
C GLU A 166 -9.70 13.44 0.52
N HIS A 167 -9.03 13.87 -0.54
CA HIS A 167 -9.54 13.83 -1.91
C HIS A 167 -9.15 12.56 -2.67
N PHE A 168 -8.48 11.60 -2.02
CA PHE A 168 -8.22 10.30 -2.65
C PHE A 168 -9.53 9.55 -2.88
N ASN A 169 -10.02 9.60 -4.12
CA ASN A 169 -11.27 8.98 -4.57
C ASN A 169 -11.00 8.28 -5.91
N SER A 170 -10.14 7.26 -5.87
CA SER A 170 -9.80 6.46 -7.05
C SER A 170 -10.75 5.27 -7.19
N GLU A 171 -11.01 4.91 -8.44
CA GLU A 171 -11.74 3.71 -8.81
C GLU A 171 -10.75 2.74 -9.45
N ILE A 172 -10.53 1.61 -8.77
CA ILE A 172 -9.46 0.67 -9.12
C ILE A 172 -10.08 -0.57 -9.73
N GLU A 173 -9.72 -0.83 -10.99
CA GLU A 173 -10.06 -2.06 -11.71
C GLU A 173 -9.16 -3.22 -11.27
N ILE A 174 -9.80 -4.31 -10.86
CA ILE A 174 -9.18 -5.55 -10.40
C ILE A 174 -9.52 -6.65 -11.40
N ASP A 175 -8.49 -7.06 -12.13
CA ASP A 175 -8.58 -8.12 -13.13
C ASP A 175 -8.09 -9.45 -12.53
N ASN A 176 -8.70 -10.56 -12.96
CA ASN A 176 -8.23 -11.92 -12.69
C ASN A 176 -8.14 -12.33 -11.20
N MET A 177 -8.83 -11.63 -10.30
CA MET A 177 -8.86 -11.94 -8.88
C MET A 177 -10.24 -12.46 -8.45
N LYS A 178 -10.28 -13.64 -7.84
CA LYS A 178 -11.51 -14.19 -7.28
C LYS A 178 -11.89 -13.43 -6.01
N LEU A 179 -13.18 -13.13 -5.84
CA LEU A 179 -13.66 -12.40 -4.67
C LEU A 179 -13.35 -13.09 -3.33
N ILE A 180 -13.30 -14.43 -3.32
CA ILE A 180 -12.89 -15.23 -2.15
C ILE A 180 -11.45 -15.00 -1.72
N ASP A 181 -10.59 -14.53 -2.64
CA ASP A 181 -9.18 -14.26 -2.38
C ASP A 181 -8.95 -12.82 -1.87
N LYS A 182 -9.99 -11.99 -1.83
CA LYS A 182 -9.92 -10.65 -1.28
C LYS A 182 -9.81 -10.67 0.24
N VAL A 183 -8.95 -9.80 0.78
CA VAL A 183 -8.85 -9.56 2.21
C VAL A 183 -10.18 -9.11 2.83
N PRO A 184 -10.56 -9.60 4.02
CA PRO A 184 -11.87 -9.30 4.61
C PRO A 184 -12.00 -7.87 5.15
N TRP A 185 -10.88 -7.21 5.48
CA TRP A 185 -10.85 -5.88 6.09
C TRP A 185 -10.96 -4.71 5.08
N ILE A 186 -11.05 -5.02 3.78
CA ILE A 186 -11.39 -4.05 2.73
C ILE A 186 -12.87 -4.17 2.40
N SER A 187 -13.61 -3.09 2.61
CA SER A 187 -15.01 -2.99 2.27
C SER A 187 -15.12 -2.41 0.86
N ALA A 188 -15.61 -3.19 -0.11
CA ALA A 188 -15.74 -2.72 -1.48
C ALA A 188 -17.21 -2.60 -1.92
N GLN A 189 -17.46 -1.55 -2.71
CA GLN A 189 -18.61 -1.46 -3.61
C GLN A 189 -18.26 -2.29 -4.84
N TYR A 190 -18.88 -3.45 -5.04
CA TYR A 190 -18.66 -4.26 -6.24
C TYR A 190 -19.70 -3.88 -7.29
N THR A 191 -19.26 -3.52 -8.49
CA THR A 191 -20.10 -3.50 -9.68
C THR A 191 -19.66 -4.64 -10.58
N TYR A 192 -20.54 -5.62 -10.78
CA TYR A 192 -20.35 -6.61 -11.84
C TYR A 192 -20.75 -5.97 -13.17
N GLU A 193 -19.85 -5.90 -14.13
CA GLU A 193 -20.22 -5.64 -15.51
C GLU A 193 -20.60 -6.98 -16.17
N ASN A 194 -21.90 -7.18 -16.41
CA ASN A 194 -22.33 -8.21 -17.34
C ASN A 194 -21.88 -7.78 -18.74
N LYS A 195 -20.96 -8.53 -19.38
CA LYS A 195 -20.83 -8.48 -20.84
C LYS A 195 -22.20 -8.83 -21.41
N LYS A 196 -22.94 -7.83 -21.89
CA LYS A 196 -24.14 -8.07 -22.70
C LYS A 196 -23.70 -8.83 -23.94
N ASN A 197 -23.93 -10.14 -23.96
CA ASN A 197 -24.01 -10.88 -25.20
C ASN A 197 -25.11 -10.24 -26.04
N SER A 198 -24.74 -9.72 -27.20
CA SER A 198 -25.66 -9.50 -28.29
C SER A 198 -26.28 -10.85 -28.68
N GLY A 199 -27.54 -11.07 -28.31
CA GLY A 199 -28.38 -12.13 -28.86
C GLY A 199 -28.95 -13.12 -27.85
N THR A 200 -30.28 -13.07 -27.71
CA THR A 200 -31.22 -14.16 -27.40
C THR A 200 -31.32 -14.75 -25.98
N GLU A 201 -32.47 -14.47 -25.38
CA GLU A 201 -33.34 -15.22 -24.45
C GLU A 201 -32.80 -16.34 -23.51
N ALA A 202 -32.96 -16.04 -22.21
CA ALA A 202 -33.39 -16.89 -21.08
C ALA A 202 -32.62 -18.16 -20.67
N LYS A 203 -32.07 -18.17 -19.44
CA LYS A 203 -32.62 -18.88 -18.27
C LYS A 203 -31.77 -18.68 -17.00
N ASP A 204 -32.47 -18.66 -15.88
CA ASP A 204 -32.03 -18.34 -14.51
C ASP A 204 -30.89 -19.23 -13.97
N ASP A 205 -29.90 -18.59 -13.34
CA ASP A 205 -29.35 -18.91 -12.01
C ASP A 205 -28.01 -18.18 -11.79
N ALA A 206 -28.07 -16.94 -11.28
CA ALA A 206 -26.96 -16.32 -10.56
C ALA A 206 -27.52 -15.26 -9.60
N SER A 207 -27.57 -15.63 -8.32
CA SER A 207 -27.96 -14.79 -7.19
C SER A 207 -27.20 -13.46 -7.21
N SER A 208 -27.87 -12.44 -7.74
CA SER A 208 -27.44 -11.06 -7.78
C SER A 208 -27.84 -10.36 -6.48
N SER A 209 -26.91 -9.75 -5.74
CA SER A 209 -27.12 -8.61 -4.81
C SER A 209 -25.87 -8.37 -3.96
N ARG A 210 -25.47 -7.16 -3.50
CA ARG A 210 -26.19 -5.90 -3.27
C ARG A 210 -25.29 -4.70 -3.61
N ILE A 211 -25.87 -3.68 -4.24
CA ILE A 211 -25.39 -2.30 -4.16
C ILE A 211 -25.71 -1.83 -2.75
N ASN A 212 -24.68 -1.52 -1.95
CA ASN A 212 -24.90 -0.89 -0.65
C ASN A 212 -25.14 0.61 -0.88
N SER A 213 -26.39 0.99 -1.12
CA SER A 213 -26.84 2.34 -1.50
C SER A 213 -26.60 3.42 -0.43
N GLY A 214 -26.11 3.06 0.75
CA GLY A 214 -25.82 3.97 1.85
C GLY A 214 -24.38 4.50 1.91
N ILE A 215 -23.49 4.14 0.97
CA ILE A 215 -22.07 4.52 1.05
C ILE A 215 -21.83 5.84 0.28
N PRO A 216 -21.17 6.84 0.88
CA PRO A 216 -20.92 8.14 0.24
C PRO A 216 -20.17 8.04 -1.10
N ASN A 217 -20.56 8.86 -2.08
CA ASN A 217 -19.91 8.95 -3.40
C ASN A 217 -18.44 9.46 -3.37
N GLY A 218 -17.96 9.95 -2.21
CA GLY A 218 -16.61 10.49 -2.03
C GLY A 218 -15.55 9.48 -1.57
N LEU A 219 -15.87 8.18 -1.59
CA LEU A 219 -14.97 7.11 -1.16
C LEU A 219 -14.48 6.28 -2.36
N PRO A 220 -13.20 5.86 -2.33
CA PRO A 220 -12.62 5.09 -3.41
C PRO A 220 -13.29 3.71 -3.54
N LYS A 221 -13.21 3.13 -4.75
CA LYS A 221 -13.97 1.93 -5.13
C LYS A 221 -13.06 0.88 -5.76
N LEU A 222 -13.45 -0.39 -5.63
CA LEU A 222 -12.81 -1.51 -6.31
C LEU A 222 -13.81 -2.13 -7.29
N LYS A 223 -13.50 -2.11 -8.57
CA LYS A 223 -14.29 -2.76 -9.63
C LYS A 223 -13.65 -4.11 -9.94
N PHE A 224 -14.37 -5.20 -9.70
CA PHE A 224 -13.87 -6.54 -10.00
C PHE A 224 -14.45 -6.99 -11.34
N HIS A 225 -13.59 -7.30 -12.29
CA HIS A 225 -13.99 -7.92 -13.54
C HIS A 225 -13.92 -9.45 -13.38
N SER A 226 -15.04 -10.14 -13.63
CA SER A 226 -15.07 -11.62 -13.58
C SER A 226 -14.21 -12.20 -14.70
N LEU A 227 -13.60 -13.35 -14.43
CA LEU A 227 -13.32 -14.34 -15.48
C LEU A 227 -14.64 -14.97 -15.95
#